data_AF-A0A2V6E6L5-F1
#
_entry.id   AF-A0A2V6E6L5-F1
#
_cell.length_a   1.000
_cell.length_b   1.000
_cell.length_c   1.000
_cell.angle_alpha   90.00
_cell.angle_beta   90.00
_cell.angle_gamma   90.00
#
_symmetry.space_group_name_H-M   'P 1'
#
loop_
_entity.id
_entity.type
_entity.pdbx_description
1 polymer ?
#
loop_
_entity_poly.entity_id
_entity_poly.type
_entity_poly.pdbx_seq_one_letter_code
_entity_poly.pdbx_strand_id
1 'polypeptide(L)'
;MVEKFYSEFTSRFVPFLLYGSGDFHYLSALWLRRLSGPVILVSFDNHPDWDIRPPKWGCGGWINRALELANVQHVAIWGCGNFECWWPHNIFANRRGEREGRLEVHPWADQRPMKDRQRRGAILRENWREIVFVRRTP
;
A
#
# COMPACT_ATOMS: atom_id res chain seq x y z
N MET A 1 0.47 26.29 5.72
CA MET A 1 0.90 24.90 6.05
C MET A 1 1.26 24.13 4.79
N VAL A 2 0.39 24.11 3.77
CA VAL A 2 0.64 23.49 2.46
C VAL A 2 1.75 24.20 1.66
N GLU A 3 1.77 25.54 1.63
CA GLU A 3 2.81 26.29 0.90
C GLU A 3 4.21 26.11 1.49
N LYS A 4 4.31 25.97 2.82
CA LYS A 4 5.58 25.73 3.52
C LYS A 4 6.12 24.34 3.18
N PHE A 5 5.25 23.32 3.22
CA PHE A 5 5.56 21.97 2.75
C PHE A 5 5.99 21.96 1.27
N TYR A 6 5.29 22.69 0.40
CA TYR A 6 5.67 22.80 -1.00
C TYR A 6 7.06 23.42 -1.18
N SER A 7 7.34 24.54 -0.49
CA SER A 7 8.64 25.21 -0.57
C SER A 7 9.81 24.36 -0.07
N GLU A 8 9.58 23.53 0.95
CA GLU A 8 10.62 22.70 1.57
C GLU A 8 10.91 21.41 0.79
N PHE A 9 9.92 20.87 0.06
CA PHE A 9 10.00 19.55 -0.54
C PHE A 9 9.94 19.55 -2.08
N THR A 10 9.70 20.69 -2.73
CA THR A 10 9.59 20.80 -4.20
C THR A 10 10.83 20.35 -4.96
N SER A 11 12.02 20.70 -4.46
CA SER A 11 13.31 20.28 -5.04
C SER A 11 13.57 18.77 -4.92
N ARG A 12 12.74 18.07 -4.14
CA ARG A 12 12.80 16.62 -3.88
C ARG A 12 11.62 15.87 -4.50
N PHE A 13 10.67 16.57 -5.13
CA PHE A 13 9.57 15.90 -5.79
C PHE A 13 10.09 15.15 -7.02
N VAL A 14 9.69 13.88 -7.11
CA VAL A 14 9.76 13.07 -8.32
C VAL A 14 8.73 13.59 -9.36
N PRO A 15 8.77 13.16 -10.64
CA PRO A 15 8.11 13.83 -11.77
C PRO A 15 6.61 14.15 -11.68
N PHE A 16 5.87 13.70 -10.66
CA PHE A 16 4.55 14.24 -10.35
C PHE A 16 4.20 14.15 -8.86
N LEU A 17 3.53 15.19 -8.36
CA LEU A 17 2.80 15.21 -7.08
C LEU A 17 1.30 15.28 -7.40
N LEU A 18 0.52 14.35 -6.86
CA LEU A 18 -0.93 14.37 -6.96
C LEU A 18 -1.50 14.76 -5.60
N TYR A 19 -2.36 15.78 -5.61
CA TYR A 19 -3.02 16.30 -4.42
C TYR A 19 -4.52 16.40 -4.70
N GLY A 20 -5.34 15.77 -3.86
CA GLY A 20 -6.79 15.66 -4.05
C GLY A 20 -7.47 14.97 -2.87
N SER A 21 -8.77 14.69 -2.99
CA SER A 21 -9.52 13.95 -1.96
C SER A 21 -9.11 12.47 -1.95
N GLY A 22 -9.11 11.86 -0.75
CA GLY A 22 -8.88 10.42 -0.57
C GLY A 22 -9.85 9.54 -1.36
N ASP A 23 -11.03 10.06 -1.71
CA ASP A 23 -12.07 9.39 -2.50
C ASP A 23 -11.58 8.96 -3.91
N PHE A 24 -10.48 9.54 -4.39
CA PHE A 24 -9.94 9.28 -5.72
C PHE A 24 -8.56 8.61 -5.71
N HIS A 25 -8.11 8.06 -4.58
CA HIS A 25 -6.79 7.43 -4.47
C HIS A 25 -6.59 6.28 -5.49
N TYR A 26 -7.67 5.67 -5.99
CA TYR A 26 -7.64 4.63 -7.03
C TYR A 26 -7.09 5.13 -8.37
N LEU A 27 -7.15 6.44 -8.63
CA LEU A 27 -6.54 7.05 -9.81
C LEU A 27 -5.02 6.89 -9.81
N SER A 28 -4.39 6.66 -8.65
CA SER A 28 -2.95 6.38 -8.55
C SER A 28 -2.51 5.24 -9.48
N ALA A 29 -3.33 4.19 -9.63
CA ALA A 29 -3.05 3.11 -10.58
C ALA A 29 -3.00 3.58 -12.04
N LEU A 30 -3.79 4.57 -12.43
CA LEU A 30 -3.74 5.15 -13.78
C LEU A 30 -2.49 6.00 -13.99
N TRP A 31 -2.06 6.72 -12.97
CA TRP A 31 -0.87 7.56 -13.02
C TRP A 31 0.41 6.73 -13.10
N LEU A 32 0.47 5.58 -12.44
CA LEU A 32 1.59 4.64 -12.56
C LEU A 32 1.84 4.17 -14.01
N ARG A 33 0.82 4.20 -14.88
CA ARG A 33 0.96 3.88 -16.31
C ARG A 33 1.80 4.90 -17.08
N ARG A 34 1.96 6.10 -16.55
CA ARG A 34 2.76 7.18 -17.16
C ARG A 34 4.26 7.01 -16.87
N LEU A 35 4.62 6.18 -15.90
CA LEU A 35 6.02 5.91 -15.55
C LEU A 35 6.60 4.85 -16.51
N SER A 36 7.69 5.19 -17.18
CA SER A 36 8.34 4.31 -18.16
C SER A 36 9.37 3.34 -17.55
N GLY A 37 9.91 3.64 -16.37
CA GLY A 37 10.90 2.81 -15.67
C GLY A 37 10.30 1.86 -14.63
N PRO A 38 11.09 0.91 -14.09
CA PRO A 38 10.65 0.05 -13.00
C PRO A 38 10.36 0.86 -11.73
N VAL A 39 9.24 0.54 -11.07
CA VAL A 39 8.72 1.27 -9.90
C VAL A 39 8.49 0.33 -8.73
N ILE A 40 8.81 0.82 -7.54
CA ILE A 40 8.33 0.26 -6.28
C ILE A 40 7.28 1.23 -5.73
N LEU A 41 6.08 0.72 -5.47
CA LEU A 41 5.00 1.50 -4.86
C LEU A 41 5.03 1.27 -3.35
N VAL A 42 5.11 2.36 -2.58
CA VAL A 42 4.87 2.34 -1.14
C VAL A 42 3.61 3.14 -0.87
N SER A 43 2.56 2.47 -0.39
CA SER A 43 1.28 3.10 -0.05
C SER A 43 1.18 3.25 1.47
N PHE A 44 0.92 4.47 1.93
CA PHE A 44 0.56 4.74 3.32
C PHE A 44 -0.93 5.01 3.36
N ASP A 45 -1.70 4.01 3.76
CA ASP A 45 -3.17 4.08 3.77
C ASP A 45 -3.71 3.25 4.93
N ASN A 46 -4.87 3.66 5.46
CA ASN A 46 -5.58 2.90 6.48
C ASN A 46 -6.23 1.64 5.90
N HIS A 47 -6.47 1.62 4.59
CA HIS A 47 -7.03 0.51 3.83
C HIS A 47 -5.95 -0.19 2.98
N PRO A 48 -6.01 -1.53 2.85
CA PRO A 48 -5.07 -2.26 2.01
C PRO A 48 -5.44 -2.25 0.51
N ASP A 49 -6.65 -1.81 0.13
CA ASP A 49 -7.12 -1.68 -1.26
C ASP A 49 -6.85 -2.88 -2.19
N TRP A 50 -6.84 -4.06 -1.59
CA TRP A 50 -6.43 -5.33 -2.20
C TRP A 50 -7.61 -6.26 -2.53
N ASP A 51 -8.85 -5.79 -2.39
CA ASP A 51 -10.04 -6.63 -2.58
C ASP A 51 -10.11 -7.12 -4.02
N ILE A 52 -10.23 -8.44 -4.18
CA ILE A 52 -10.28 -9.11 -5.48
C ILE A 52 -11.68 -9.15 -6.09
N ARG A 53 -12.71 -8.80 -5.31
CA ARG A 53 -14.11 -8.81 -5.75
C ARG A 53 -14.45 -7.60 -6.63
N PRO A 54 -15.51 -7.68 -7.45
CA PRO A 54 -16.04 -6.51 -8.15
C PRO A 54 -16.58 -5.43 -7.18
N PRO A 55 -16.56 -4.14 -7.59
CA PRO A 55 -16.03 -3.62 -8.84
C PRO A 55 -14.49 -3.57 -8.87
N LYS A 56 -13.88 -3.92 -10.01
CA LYS A 56 -12.42 -3.95 -10.18
C LYS A 56 -11.76 -2.56 -10.16
N TRP A 57 -12.50 -1.52 -10.54
CA TRP A 57 -12.06 -0.13 -10.48
C TRP A 57 -12.85 0.59 -9.39
N GLY A 58 -12.16 0.88 -8.29
CA GLY A 58 -12.68 1.53 -7.10
C GLY A 58 -11.63 1.50 -5.99
N CYS A 59 -11.89 2.26 -4.92
CA CYS A 59 -10.97 2.44 -3.79
C CYS A 59 -10.50 1.10 -3.21
N GLY A 60 -11.41 0.19 -2.87
CA GLY A 60 -11.04 -1.06 -2.19
C GLY A 60 -10.21 -2.08 -3.00
N GLY A 61 -9.94 -1.85 -4.30
CA GLY A 61 -9.28 -2.83 -5.17
C GLY A 61 -8.19 -2.28 -6.10
N TRP A 62 -7.79 -1.01 -5.96
CA TRP A 62 -6.89 -0.38 -6.92
C TRP A 62 -5.44 -0.89 -6.86
N ILE A 63 -4.99 -1.42 -5.73
CA ILE A 63 -3.66 -2.04 -5.61
C ILE A 63 -3.54 -3.21 -6.59
N ASN A 64 -4.64 -3.94 -6.82
CA ASN A 64 -4.67 -5.01 -7.82
C ASN A 64 -4.45 -4.48 -9.25
N ARG A 65 -4.93 -3.27 -9.55
CA ARG A 65 -4.70 -2.61 -10.85
C ARG A 65 -3.27 -2.10 -10.98
N ALA A 66 -2.65 -1.66 -9.89
CA ALA A 66 -1.24 -1.29 -9.88
C ALA A 66 -0.34 -2.52 -10.12
N LEU A 67 -0.65 -3.66 -9.47
CA LEU A 67 0.10 -4.91 -9.61
C LEU A 67 0.01 -5.54 -11.01
N GLU A 68 -1.02 -5.21 -11.79
CA GLU A 68 -1.16 -5.63 -13.20
C GLU A 68 -0.16 -4.92 -14.14
N LEU A 69 0.45 -3.82 -13.70
CA LEU A 69 1.40 -3.08 -14.54
C LEU A 69 2.79 -3.72 -14.49
N ALA A 70 3.36 -4.00 -15.67
CA ALA A 70 4.66 -4.66 -15.79
C ALA A 70 5.83 -3.84 -15.21
N ASN A 71 5.72 -2.52 -15.20
CA ASN A 71 6.71 -1.62 -14.62
C ASN A 71 6.66 -1.61 -13.08
N VAL A 72 5.53 -1.96 -12.46
CA VAL A 72 5.43 -2.09 -10.99
C VAL A 72 6.06 -3.42 -10.57
N GLN A 73 7.21 -3.32 -9.92
CA GLN A 73 7.99 -4.49 -9.48
C GLN A 73 7.51 -5.02 -8.12
N HIS A 74 7.10 -4.11 -7.25
CA HIS A 74 6.71 -4.43 -5.89
C HIS A 74 5.77 -3.36 -5.32
N VAL A 75 4.86 -3.77 -4.47
CA VAL A 75 3.95 -2.90 -3.72
C VAL A 75 4.05 -3.24 -2.24
N ALA A 76 4.33 -2.24 -1.41
CA ALA A 76 4.22 -2.37 0.04
C ALA A 76 3.19 -1.38 0.59
N ILE A 77 2.30 -1.87 1.45
CA ILE A 77 1.26 -1.07 2.08
C ILE A 77 1.53 -0.98 3.56
N TRP A 78 1.53 0.22 4.10
CA TRP A 78 1.93 0.51 5.47
C TRP A 78 0.85 1.27 6.22
N GLY A 79 0.60 0.85 7.46
CA GLY A 79 -0.28 1.58 8.38
C GLY A 79 -1.74 1.16 8.32
N CYS A 80 -2.08 0.05 7.65
CA CYS A 80 -3.46 -0.41 7.55
C CYS A 80 -4.02 -0.72 8.95
N GLY A 81 -4.92 0.12 9.47
CA GLY A 81 -5.57 -0.08 10.77
C GLY A 81 -6.95 -0.70 10.66
N ASN A 82 -7.56 -0.63 9.48
CA ASN A 82 -8.97 -0.97 9.29
C ASN A 82 -9.25 -2.49 9.24
N PHE A 83 -10.53 -2.87 9.14
CA PHE A 83 -11.02 -4.24 9.32
C PHE A 83 -10.57 -5.23 8.24
N GLU A 84 -10.24 -4.78 7.03
CA GLU A 84 -9.96 -5.59 5.84
C GLU A 84 -8.72 -6.48 6.00
N CYS A 85 -7.82 -6.10 6.89
CA CYS A 85 -6.59 -6.83 7.20
C CYS A 85 -6.83 -8.10 8.04
N TRP A 86 -8.02 -8.28 8.61
CA TRP A 86 -8.27 -9.27 9.64
C TRP A 86 -9.33 -10.28 9.22
N TRP A 87 -9.29 -11.46 9.83
CA TRP A 87 -10.31 -12.47 9.62
C TRP A 87 -11.69 -11.95 10.09
N PRO A 88 -12.79 -12.12 9.32
CA PRO A 88 -12.89 -12.81 8.03
C PRO A 88 -12.71 -11.94 6.78
N HIS A 89 -12.54 -10.64 6.92
CA HIS A 89 -12.52 -9.72 5.79
C HIS A 89 -11.31 -9.89 4.87
N ASN A 90 -10.21 -10.43 5.39
CA ASN A 90 -9.01 -10.74 4.62
C ASN A 90 -9.10 -12.00 3.73
N ILE A 91 -10.27 -12.66 3.64
CA ILE A 91 -10.54 -13.75 2.69
C ILE A 91 -10.31 -13.28 1.25
N PHE A 92 -10.75 -12.05 0.97
CA PHE A 92 -10.72 -11.47 -0.38
C PHE A 92 -9.45 -10.65 -0.65
N ALA A 93 -8.44 -10.81 0.20
CA ALA A 93 -7.13 -10.21 -0.01
C ALA A 93 -6.45 -10.82 -1.25
N ASN A 94 -5.58 -10.05 -1.91
CA ASN A 94 -4.73 -10.56 -2.98
C ASN A 94 -3.60 -11.46 -2.46
N ARG A 95 -3.97 -12.69 -2.04
CA ARG A 95 -3.03 -13.72 -1.56
C ARG A 95 -2.04 -14.17 -2.62
N ARG A 96 -2.39 -14.01 -3.90
CA ARG A 96 -1.49 -14.32 -5.01
C ARG A 96 -0.31 -13.36 -5.02
N GLY A 97 -0.56 -12.05 -4.94
CA GLY A 97 0.49 -11.03 -4.87
C GLY A 97 1.39 -11.21 -3.65
N GLU A 98 0.81 -11.53 -2.48
CA GLU A 98 1.58 -11.83 -1.26
C GLU A 98 2.50 -13.06 -1.45
N ARG A 99 1.97 -14.14 -2.04
CA ARG A 99 2.74 -15.38 -2.28
C ARG A 99 3.84 -15.20 -3.32
N GLU A 100 3.59 -14.41 -4.36
CA GLU A 100 4.58 -14.06 -5.39
C GLU A 100 5.63 -13.05 -4.90
N GLY A 101 5.48 -12.53 -3.67
CA GLY A 101 6.39 -11.52 -3.12
C GLY A 101 6.29 -10.15 -3.83
N ARG A 102 5.22 -9.93 -4.61
CA ARG A 102 4.93 -8.66 -5.29
C ARG A 102 4.13 -7.70 -4.41
N LEU A 103 3.47 -8.20 -3.37
CA LEU A 103 2.66 -7.42 -2.43
C LEU A 103 3.07 -7.73 -0.98
N GLU A 104 3.43 -6.70 -0.23
CA GLU A 104 3.61 -6.76 1.23
C GLU A 104 2.61 -5.82 1.92
N VAL A 105 1.99 -6.28 3.01
CA VAL A 105 1.02 -5.49 3.77
C VAL A 105 1.44 -5.50 5.23
N HIS A 106 1.64 -4.30 5.75
CA HIS A 106 2.12 -4.03 7.10
C HIS A 106 1.03 -3.32 7.92
N PRO A 107 0.06 -4.06 8.47
CA PRO A 107 -1.05 -3.48 9.21
C PRO A 107 -0.62 -3.04 10.62
N TRP A 108 -1.24 -1.99 11.14
CA TRP A 108 -1.05 -1.58 12.54
C TRP A 108 -1.91 -2.44 13.47
N ALA A 109 -1.29 -3.12 14.44
CA ALA A 109 -1.92 -4.20 15.20
C ALA A 109 -1.99 -4.00 16.72
N ASP A 110 -1.55 -2.86 17.28
CA ASP A 110 -1.49 -2.64 18.74
C ASP A 110 -2.79 -2.98 19.47
N GLN A 111 -3.94 -2.56 18.91
CA GLN A 111 -5.25 -2.76 19.53
C GLN A 111 -5.93 -4.07 19.12
N ARG A 112 -5.22 -4.97 18.44
CA ARG A 112 -5.76 -6.26 17.97
C ARG A 112 -5.45 -7.40 18.95
N PRO A 113 -6.23 -8.49 18.94
CA PRO A 113 -5.93 -9.71 19.71
C PRO A 113 -4.53 -10.26 19.41
N MET A 114 -3.94 -11.00 20.35
CA MET A 114 -2.58 -11.57 20.21
C MET A 114 -2.37 -12.35 18.91
N LYS A 115 -3.36 -13.13 18.47
CA LYS A 115 -3.31 -13.89 17.21
C LYS A 115 -3.05 -12.99 15.98
N ASP A 116 -3.60 -11.77 15.99
CA ASP A 116 -3.54 -10.83 14.87
C ASP A 116 -2.24 -10.01 14.93
N ARG A 117 -1.71 -9.76 16.14
CA ARG A 117 -0.39 -9.15 16.36
C ARG A 117 0.75 -10.03 15.82
N GLN A 118 0.55 -11.35 15.80
CA GLN A 118 1.50 -12.32 15.25
C GLN A 118 1.39 -12.48 13.73
N ARG A 119 0.42 -11.80 13.07
CA ARG A 119 0.33 -11.81 11.61
C ARG A 119 1.64 -11.29 11.04
N ARG A 120 2.19 -12.02 10.07
CA ARG A 120 3.39 -11.59 9.35
C ARG A 120 3.21 -10.18 8.78
N GLY A 121 4.20 -9.32 9.02
CA GLY A 121 4.19 -7.92 8.59
C GLY A 121 3.46 -6.97 9.53
N ALA A 122 2.73 -7.47 10.54
CA ALA A 122 2.06 -6.61 11.52
C ALA A 122 3.05 -5.69 12.23
N ILE A 123 2.64 -4.42 12.32
CA ILE A 123 3.36 -3.34 12.97
C ILE A 123 2.77 -3.13 14.37
N LEU A 124 3.64 -3.03 15.37
CA LEU A 124 3.29 -2.64 16.74
C LEU A 124 4.07 -1.37 17.11
N ARG A 125 3.53 -0.59 18.06
CA ARG A 125 4.19 0.60 18.59
C ARG A 125 5.59 0.33 19.13
N GLU A 126 5.81 -0.87 19.65
CA GLU A 126 7.10 -1.26 20.22
C GLU A 126 8.17 -1.60 19.17
N ASN A 127 7.78 -2.06 17.98
CA ASN A 127 8.73 -2.62 16.99
C ASN A 127 8.68 -1.98 15.60
N TRP A 128 7.82 -0.98 15.35
CA TRP A 128 7.63 -0.41 14.01
C TRP A 128 8.91 0.15 13.38
N ARG A 129 9.87 0.59 14.19
CA ARG A 129 11.18 1.10 13.72
C ARG A 129 12.13 0.01 13.22
N GLU A 130 11.89 -1.23 13.64
CA GLU A 130 12.70 -2.39 13.26
C GLU A 130 12.18 -3.03 11.96
N ILE A 131 10.94 -2.72 11.59
CA ILE A 131 10.35 -3.17 10.33
C ILE A 131 10.99 -2.35 9.22
N VAL A 132 11.91 -2.99 8.50
CA VAL A 132 12.54 -2.44 7.32
C VAL A 132 11.82 -2.93 6.07
N PHE A 133 11.56 -2.01 5.15
CA PHE A 133 11.21 -2.36 3.78
C PHE A 133 12.45 -2.97 3.11
N VAL A 134 12.60 -4.30 3.23
CA VAL A 134 13.73 -5.01 2.65
C VAL A 134 13.38 -5.30 1.20
N ARG A 135 14.15 -4.71 0.26
CA ARG A 135 14.19 -5.21 -1.10
C ARG A 135 14.54 -6.70 -1.04
N ARG A 136 13.58 -7.57 -1.33
CA ARG A 136 13.89 -8.92 -1.79
C ARG A 136 14.49 -8.75 -3.18
N THR A 137 15.81 -8.60 -3.26
CA THR A 137 16.52 -8.80 -4.52
C THR A 137 16.22 -10.23 -4.99
N PRO A 138 15.95 -10.43 -6.30
CA PRO A 138 15.68 -11.76 -6.85
C PRO A 138 16.82 -12.75 -6.58
#